data_AF-A0A9N9P277-F1
#
_entry.id   AF-A0A9N9P277-F1
#
_cell.length_a   1.000
_cell.length_b   1.000
_cell.length_c   1.000
_cell.angle_alpha   90.00
_cell.angle_beta   90.00
_cell.angle_gamma   90.00
#
_symmetry.space_group_name_H-M   'P 1'
#
loop_
_entity.id
_entity.type
_entity.pdbx_description
1 polymer ?
#
loop_
_entity_poly.entity_id
_entity_poly.type
_entity_poly.pdbx_seq_one_letter_code
_entity_poly.pdbx_strand_id
1 'polypeptide(L)'
;TVSLVQKNIEENPKDVIVLAGVSGGGKTSTTFGIAMEHWSIYIDCSPTVGQYGNHAEVELRHIRTKQPKFEQYDQQEYAYHKLDTIILSRGLLLIKMITERKISTPKEWLFVQLQMNDYEIRKTLGSENYDHFTVIELIDMINAFLKVDYLTLIFDEAQILCRSQYGEYQGSSIEGKKWSLLQGYIAHLTQLPVTCLLAGTYMHMASGISLVTSVGKAPYLDAHIILKLPFLSRDDVLRNLDAVIDLTDVTPEIRDYLGHVLRGRPRNCASF
;
A
#
# COMPACT_ATOMS: atom_id res chain seq x y z
N THR A 1 12.14 -1.95 12.48
CA THR A 1 11.61 -2.07 11.10
C THR A 1 11.52 -0.74 10.40
N VAL A 2 10.93 0.31 10.99
CA VAL A 2 10.84 1.66 10.36
C VAL A 2 12.20 2.12 9.83
N SER A 3 13.23 2.18 10.68
CA SER A 3 14.59 2.59 10.27
C SER A 3 15.20 1.73 9.15
N LEU A 4 14.85 0.45 9.08
CA LEU A 4 15.31 -0.43 7.99
C LEU A 4 14.60 -0.10 6.67
N VAL A 5 13.28 0.11 6.72
CA VAL A 5 12.48 0.49 5.54
C VAL A 5 12.91 1.86 5.04
N GLN A 6 13.09 2.83 5.94
CA GLN A 6 13.59 4.17 5.65
C GLN A 6 14.95 4.11 4.96
N LYS A 7 15.90 3.38 5.53
CA LYS A 7 17.22 3.15 4.92
C LYS A 7 17.10 2.62 3.49
N ASN A 8 16.21 1.65 3.24
CA ASN A 8 16.02 1.11 1.88
C ASN A 8 15.42 2.13 0.92
N ILE A 9 14.51 2.99 1.37
CA ILE A 9 13.95 4.08 0.56
C ILE A 9 15.02 5.11 0.19
N GLU A 10 15.87 5.47 1.15
CA GLU A 10 16.93 6.47 0.97
C GLU A 10 18.08 5.96 0.09
N GLU A 11 18.49 4.70 0.26
CA GLU A 11 19.59 4.10 -0.50
C GLU A 11 19.18 3.66 -1.91
N ASN A 12 17.88 3.44 -2.15
CA ASN A 12 17.36 2.90 -3.41
C ASN A 12 16.19 3.73 -3.93
N PRO A 13 16.41 5.02 -4.29
CA PRO A 13 15.36 5.84 -4.89
C PRO A 13 14.92 5.25 -6.23
N LYS A 14 13.63 5.44 -6.59
CA LYS A 14 12.98 4.91 -7.80
C LYS A 14 12.70 3.40 -7.79
N ASP A 15 13.27 2.65 -6.85
CA ASP A 15 13.04 1.21 -6.72
C ASP A 15 11.72 0.88 -6.02
N VAL A 16 11.40 -0.42 -6.01
CA VAL A 16 10.23 -0.96 -5.30
C VAL A 16 10.68 -1.61 -4.00
N ILE A 17 10.25 -1.06 -2.87
CA ILE A 17 10.43 -1.66 -1.55
C ILE A 17 9.18 -2.48 -1.21
N VAL A 18 9.35 -3.74 -0.83
CA VAL A 18 8.26 -4.64 -0.44
C VAL A 18 8.34 -4.95 1.05
N LEU A 19 7.41 -4.40 1.84
CA LEU A 19 7.21 -4.76 3.23
C LEU A 19 6.17 -5.89 3.34
N ALA A 20 6.64 -7.14 3.20
CA ALA A 20 5.80 -8.31 3.30
C ALA A 20 5.82 -8.91 4.72
N GLY A 21 4.67 -9.30 5.25
CA GLY A 21 4.63 -9.86 6.61
C GLY A 21 3.32 -10.51 7.01
N VAL A 22 3.24 -11.04 8.23
CA VAL A 22 2.00 -11.67 8.75
C VAL A 22 0.95 -10.62 9.11
N SER A 23 -0.32 -11.05 9.16
CA SER A 23 -1.40 -10.20 9.67
C SER A 23 -1.18 -9.90 11.16
N GLY A 24 -1.39 -8.64 11.58
CA GLY A 24 -1.04 -8.15 12.92
C GLY A 24 0.47 -7.91 13.14
N GLY A 25 1.32 -8.18 12.14
CA GLY A 25 2.77 -7.98 12.26
C GLY A 25 3.23 -6.51 12.24
N GLY A 26 2.34 -5.53 12.37
CA GLY A 26 2.72 -4.10 12.39
C GLY A 26 3.28 -3.56 11.08
N LYS A 27 2.70 -3.92 9.93
CA LYS A 27 3.10 -3.39 8.60
C LYS A 27 2.54 -1.99 8.39
N THR A 28 1.24 -1.82 8.58
CA THR A 28 0.53 -0.53 8.60
C THR A 28 1.17 0.47 9.58
N SER A 29 1.57 0.02 10.77
CA SER A 29 2.27 0.91 11.70
C SER A 29 3.67 1.31 11.21
N THR A 30 4.34 0.45 10.44
CA THR A 30 5.62 0.77 9.82
C THR A 30 5.44 1.75 8.67
N THR A 31 4.43 1.57 7.82
CA THR A 31 4.11 2.52 6.74
C THR A 31 3.70 3.89 7.28
N PHE A 32 2.94 3.95 8.38
CA PHE A 32 2.70 5.21 9.09
C PHE A 32 3.98 5.83 9.63
N GLY A 33 4.88 5.03 10.22
CA GLY A 33 6.19 5.51 10.65
C GLY A 33 6.96 6.20 9.53
N ILE A 34 7.01 5.58 8.35
CA ILE A 34 7.61 6.18 7.15
C ILE A 34 6.87 7.47 6.73
N ALA A 35 5.54 7.44 6.67
CA ALA A 35 4.76 8.60 6.26
C ALA A 35 4.81 9.78 7.23
N MET A 36 5.16 9.56 8.50
CA MET A 36 5.39 10.62 9.48
C MET A 36 6.71 11.35 9.28
N GLU A 37 7.68 10.72 8.61
CA GLU A 37 9.03 11.24 8.39
C GLU A 37 9.26 11.75 6.96
N HIS A 38 8.50 11.24 5.98
CA HIS A 38 8.65 11.58 4.56
C HIS A 38 7.36 12.14 3.95
N TRP A 39 7.50 13.19 3.13
CA TRP A 39 6.43 13.60 2.23
C TRP A 39 6.10 12.43 1.31
N SER A 40 4.89 11.91 1.45
CA SER A 40 4.49 10.65 0.84
C SER A 40 3.00 10.64 0.56
N ILE A 41 2.58 9.82 -0.41
CA ILE A 41 1.17 9.57 -0.69
C ILE A 41 0.83 8.19 -0.17
N TYR A 42 0.01 8.14 0.88
CA TYR A 42 -0.48 6.91 1.49
C TYR A 42 -1.78 6.47 0.84
N ILE A 43 -1.84 5.23 0.38
CA ILE A 43 -3.00 4.64 -0.30
C ILE A 43 -3.33 3.32 0.38
N ASP A 44 -4.47 3.29 1.09
CA ASP A 44 -5.03 2.05 1.60
C ASP A 44 -5.82 1.34 0.48
N CYS A 45 -5.36 0.15 0.08
CA CYS A 45 -5.96 -0.65 -0.97
C CYS A 45 -7.12 -1.53 -0.47
N SER A 46 -7.47 -1.46 0.82
CA SER A 46 -8.57 -2.21 1.45
C SER A 46 -9.91 -2.02 0.72
N PRO A 47 -10.68 -3.09 0.43
CA PRO A 47 -11.92 -3.01 -0.35
C PRO A 47 -13.14 -2.53 0.46
N THR A 48 -12.96 -2.28 1.75
CA THR A 48 -13.98 -1.80 2.69
C THR A 48 -13.54 -0.43 3.20
N VAL A 49 -14.50 0.45 3.52
CA VAL A 49 -14.22 1.67 4.28
C VAL A 49 -13.44 1.28 5.53
N GLY A 50 -12.13 1.54 5.50
CA GLY A 50 -11.23 1.20 6.60
C GLY A 50 -11.51 2.12 7.79
N GLN A 51 -10.81 1.88 8.89
CA GLN A 51 -10.84 2.79 10.04
C GLN A 51 -10.37 4.21 9.69
N TYR A 52 -9.65 4.38 8.58
CA TYR A 52 -9.03 5.63 8.16
C TYR A 52 -9.70 6.26 6.93
N GLY A 53 -10.91 5.83 6.57
CA GLY A 53 -11.69 6.42 5.48
C GLY A 53 -11.59 5.68 4.14
N ASN A 54 -12.09 6.32 3.09
CA ASN A 54 -12.17 5.75 1.74
C ASN A 54 -11.04 6.30 0.86
N HIS A 55 -9.94 5.54 0.73
CA HIS A 55 -8.76 6.00 0.02
C HIS A 55 -8.79 5.67 -1.48
N ALA A 56 -9.27 4.48 -1.85
CA ALA A 56 -9.24 3.99 -3.22
C ALA A 56 -10.50 3.20 -3.61
N GLU A 57 -11.50 3.07 -2.72
CA GLU A 57 -12.62 2.14 -2.93
C GLU A 57 -13.44 2.51 -4.16
N VAL A 58 -13.63 3.81 -4.43
CA VAL A 58 -14.41 4.28 -5.58
C VAL A 58 -13.74 3.84 -6.87
N GLU A 59 -12.46 4.15 -7.05
CA GLU A 59 -11.68 3.81 -8.24
C GLU A 59 -11.54 2.29 -8.39
N LEU A 60 -11.23 1.58 -7.30
CA LEU A 60 -11.15 0.13 -7.27
C LEU A 60 -12.49 -0.54 -7.59
N ARG A 61 -13.62 0.07 -7.20
CA ARG A 61 -14.95 -0.41 -7.59
C ARG A 61 -15.18 -0.24 -9.08
N HIS A 62 -14.81 0.89 -9.67
CA HIS A 62 -14.91 1.09 -11.13
C HIS A 62 -14.08 0.07 -11.90
N ILE A 63 -12.84 -0.18 -11.47
CA ILE A 63 -11.97 -1.20 -12.08
C ILE A 63 -12.60 -2.58 -11.96
N ARG A 64 -13.12 -2.95 -10.78
CA ARG A 64 -13.84 -4.22 -10.56
C ARG A 64 -15.10 -4.38 -11.40
N THR A 65 -15.81 -3.30 -11.68
CA THR A 65 -17.01 -3.33 -12.53
C THR A 65 -16.63 -3.51 -13.99
N LYS A 66 -15.55 -2.87 -14.44
CA LYS A 66 -15.07 -2.98 -15.82
C LYS A 66 -14.42 -4.34 -16.10
N GLN A 67 -13.69 -4.89 -15.11
CA GLN A 67 -12.88 -6.11 -15.20
C GLN A 67 -11.97 -6.12 -16.45
N PRO A 68 -10.91 -5.30 -16.46
CA PRO A 68 -9.99 -5.22 -17.58
C PRO A 68 -9.51 -6.59 -18.05
N LYS A 69 -9.53 -6.81 -19.36
CA LYS A 69 -9.07 -8.07 -19.97
C LYS A 69 -7.66 -7.92 -20.50
N PHE A 70 -6.94 -9.03 -20.49
CA PHE A 70 -5.56 -9.12 -20.97
C PHE A 70 -5.39 -8.60 -22.41
N GLU A 71 -6.37 -8.86 -23.28
CA GLU A 71 -6.32 -8.47 -24.70
C GLU A 71 -6.78 -7.03 -24.96
N GLN A 72 -7.34 -6.33 -23.96
CA GLN A 72 -7.98 -5.03 -24.13
C GLN A 72 -7.17 -3.92 -23.47
N TYR A 73 -6.25 -3.35 -24.25
CA TYR A 73 -5.30 -2.33 -23.81
C TYR A 73 -5.99 -1.06 -23.28
N ASP A 74 -7.06 -0.62 -23.93
CA ASP A 74 -7.90 0.52 -23.52
C ASP A 74 -8.46 0.36 -22.09
N GLN A 75 -8.79 -0.87 -21.70
CA GLN A 75 -9.31 -1.14 -20.36
C GLN A 75 -8.21 -1.18 -19.30
N GLN A 76 -7.00 -1.57 -19.69
CA GLN A 76 -5.83 -1.55 -18.81
C GLN A 76 -5.39 -0.12 -18.54
N GLU A 77 -5.28 0.72 -19.58
CA GLU A 77 -5.02 2.15 -19.43
C GLU A 77 -6.09 2.84 -18.59
N TYR A 78 -7.37 2.50 -18.80
CA TYR A 78 -8.45 3.00 -17.94
C TYR A 78 -8.19 2.69 -16.46
N ALA A 79 -7.76 1.47 -16.13
CA ALA A 79 -7.47 1.10 -14.74
C ALA A 79 -6.27 1.85 -14.17
N TYR A 80 -5.20 2.03 -14.96
CA TYR A 80 -4.04 2.80 -14.55
C TYR A 80 -4.41 4.27 -14.29
N HIS A 81 -5.15 4.89 -15.21
CA HIS A 81 -5.61 6.27 -15.07
C HIS A 81 -6.48 6.47 -13.82
N LYS A 82 -7.31 5.48 -13.45
CA LYS A 82 -8.07 5.53 -12.20
C LYS A 82 -7.18 5.54 -10.97
N LEU A 83 -6.10 4.77 -10.95
CA LEU A 83 -5.16 4.78 -9.84
C LEU A 83 -4.28 6.05 -9.83
N ASP A 84 -3.87 6.54 -11.00
CA ASP A 84 -3.11 7.79 -11.14
C ASP A 84 -3.90 8.99 -10.60
N THR A 85 -5.22 9.02 -10.83
CA THR A 85 -6.12 10.04 -10.28
C THR A 85 -6.03 10.12 -8.75
N ILE A 86 -5.86 8.99 -8.05
CA ILE A 86 -5.70 8.96 -6.59
C ILE A 86 -4.38 9.62 -6.19
N ILE A 87 -3.29 9.31 -6.89
CA ILE A 87 -1.97 9.86 -6.58
C ILE A 87 -1.95 11.36 -6.84
N LEU A 88 -2.39 11.77 -8.03
CA LEU A 88 -2.40 13.17 -8.45
C LEU A 88 -3.31 14.02 -7.57
N SER A 89 -4.51 13.53 -7.23
CA SER A 89 -5.42 14.28 -6.35
C SER A 89 -4.82 14.52 -4.96
N ARG A 90 -4.17 13.51 -4.37
CA ARG A 90 -3.48 13.65 -3.08
C ARG A 90 -2.25 14.55 -3.17
N GLY A 91 -1.48 14.47 -4.25
CA GLY A 91 -0.34 15.35 -4.49
C GLY A 91 -0.76 16.82 -4.61
N LEU A 92 -1.83 17.11 -5.36
CA LEU A 92 -2.37 18.46 -5.48
C LEU A 92 -2.97 18.96 -4.16
N LEU A 93 -3.66 18.09 -3.40
CA LEU A 93 -4.15 18.44 -2.06
C LEU A 93 -3.00 18.77 -1.11
N LEU A 94 -1.90 18.00 -1.14
CA LEU A 94 -0.69 18.27 -0.36
C LEU A 94 -0.12 19.66 -0.68
N ILE A 95 0.07 19.99 -1.96
CA ILE A 95 0.54 21.32 -2.40
C ILE A 95 -0.39 22.42 -1.87
N LYS A 96 -1.70 22.24 -2.00
CA LYS A 96 -2.70 23.20 -1.51
C LYS A 96 -2.56 23.42 -0.01
N MET A 97 -2.48 22.35 0.78
CA MET A 97 -2.41 22.43 2.25
C MET A 97 -1.12 23.08 2.73
N ILE A 98 0.02 22.84 2.06
CA ILE A 98 1.29 23.52 2.34
C ILE A 98 1.20 25.01 1.97
N THR A 99 0.68 25.33 0.79
CA THR A 99 0.57 26.72 0.29
C THR A 99 -0.33 27.57 1.19
N GLU A 100 -1.42 26.98 1.69
CA GLU A 100 -2.33 27.60 2.65
C GLU A 100 -1.81 27.58 4.10
N ARG A 101 -0.61 27.03 4.35
CA ARG A 101 0.03 26.90 5.67
C ARG A 101 -0.82 26.14 6.70
N LYS A 102 -1.66 25.21 6.23
CA LYS A 102 -2.48 24.33 7.09
C LYS A 102 -1.69 23.14 7.63
N ILE A 103 -0.62 22.77 6.93
CA ILE A 103 0.36 21.77 7.35
C ILE A 103 1.76 22.29 7.06
N SER A 104 2.71 21.79 7.83
CA SER A 104 4.13 22.13 7.73
C SER A 104 5.05 20.90 7.85
N THR A 105 4.50 19.76 8.27
CA THR A 105 5.26 18.52 8.49
C THR A 105 4.62 17.31 7.78
N PRO A 106 5.41 16.28 7.43
CA PRO A 106 4.87 15.03 6.89
C PRO A 106 3.89 14.33 7.83
N LYS A 107 4.13 14.42 9.15
CA LYS A 107 3.20 13.91 10.16
C LYS A 107 1.83 14.57 10.09
N GLU A 108 1.75 15.89 9.98
CA GLU A 108 0.47 16.60 9.81
C GLU A 108 -0.21 16.19 8.50
N TRP A 109 0.58 16.03 7.42
CA TRP A 109 0.07 15.51 6.16
C TRP A 109 -0.52 14.12 6.28
N LEU A 110 0.14 13.20 7.01
CA LEU A 110 -0.40 11.86 7.30
C LEU A 110 -1.79 11.94 7.93
N PHE A 111 -1.98 12.80 8.94
CA PHE A 111 -3.30 12.95 9.55
C PHE A 111 -4.33 13.52 8.59
N VAL A 112 -3.95 14.50 7.77
CA VAL A 112 -4.83 15.06 6.73
C VAL A 112 -5.26 13.98 5.74
N GLN A 113 -4.34 13.20 5.18
CA GLN A 113 -4.67 12.20 4.15
C GLN A 113 -5.46 10.98 4.67
N LEU A 114 -5.51 10.78 6.00
CA LEU A 114 -6.31 9.76 6.68
C LEU A 114 -7.69 10.27 7.12
N GLN A 115 -7.98 11.56 6.98
CA GLN A 115 -9.24 12.15 7.49
C GLN A 115 -9.98 12.98 6.44
N MET A 116 -9.26 13.53 5.45
CA MET A 116 -9.84 14.41 4.45
C MET A 116 -10.28 13.65 3.20
N ASN A 117 -11.36 14.16 2.61
CA ASN A 117 -11.87 13.73 1.32
C ASN A 117 -11.30 14.64 0.21
N ASP A 118 -10.74 14.03 -0.83
CA ASP A 118 -10.20 14.64 -2.05
C ASP A 118 -11.14 14.49 -3.26
N TYR A 119 -12.40 14.10 -3.02
CA TYR A 119 -13.39 13.76 -4.05
C TYR A 119 -13.58 14.82 -5.14
N GLU A 120 -13.69 16.10 -4.81
CA GLU A 120 -13.88 17.14 -5.84
C GLU A 120 -12.65 17.27 -6.75
N ILE A 121 -11.43 17.13 -6.20
CA ILE A 121 -10.20 17.12 -7.00
C ILE A 121 -10.19 15.88 -7.90
N ARG A 122 -10.53 14.70 -7.35
CA ARG A 122 -10.63 13.46 -8.13
C ARG A 122 -11.67 13.52 -9.22
N LYS A 123 -12.80 14.18 -8.97
CA LYS A 123 -13.88 14.34 -9.95
C LYS A 123 -13.43 15.20 -11.11
N THR A 124 -12.75 16.32 -10.85
CA THR A 124 -12.17 17.17 -11.89
C THR A 124 -11.09 16.43 -12.66
N LEU A 125 -10.12 15.81 -11.99
CA LEU A 125 -9.07 15.03 -12.65
C LEU A 125 -9.67 13.88 -13.47
N GLY A 126 -10.64 13.16 -12.92
CA GLY A 126 -11.26 12.01 -13.60
C GLY A 126 -12.16 12.36 -14.79
N SER A 127 -12.50 13.64 -14.98
CA SER A 127 -13.14 14.13 -16.21
C SER A 127 -12.14 14.58 -17.29
N GLU A 128 -10.89 14.80 -16.91
CA GLU A 128 -9.82 15.16 -17.84
C GLU A 128 -9.18 13.88 -18.40
N ASN A 129 -9.08 13.79 -19.72
CA ASN A 129 -8.41 12.65 -20.38
C ASN A 129 -6.92 12.97 -20.57
N TYR A 130 -6.20 13.08 -19.45
CA TYR A 130 -4.76 13.31 -19.49
C TYR A 130 -3.99 12.03 -19.83
N ASP A 131 -2.97 12.17 -20.67
CA ASP A 131 -2.11 11.08 -21.08
C ASP A 131 -1.02 10.77 -20.04
N HIS A 132 -0.26 9.71 -20.28
CA HIS A 132 0.83 9.29 -19.39
C HIS A 132 1.91 10.37 -19.23
N PHE A 133 2.18 11.16 -20.27
CA PHE A 133 3.17 12.22 -20.23
C PHE A 133 2.75 13.34 -19.26
N THR A 134 1.47 13.70 -19.28
CA THR A 134 0.90 14.66 -18.33
C THR A 134 1.00 14.16 -16.88
N VAL A 135 0.82 12.85 -16.64
CA VAL A 135 1.03 12.26 -15.31
C VAL A 135 2.48 12.44 -14.86
N ILE A 136 3.45 12.16 -15.73
CA ILE A 136 4.88 12.35 -15.44
C ILE A 136 5.16 13.80 -15.06
N GLU A 137 4.72 14.76 -15.90
CA GLU A 137 4.95 16.19 -15.65
C GLU A 137 4.34 16.67 -14.32
N LEU A 138 3.12 16.21 -14.00
CA LEU A 138 2.47 16.56 -12.74
C LEU A 138 3.23 16.01 -11.53
N ILE A 139 3.71 14.76 -11.60
CA ILE A 139 4.52 14.18 -10.52
C ILE A 139 5.87 14.91 -10.40
N ASP A 140 6.52 15.26 -11.51
CA ASP A 140 7.75 16.06 -11.49
C ASP A 140 7.54 17.43 -10.85
N MET A 141 6.42 18.10 -11.15
CA MET A 141 6.07 19.36 -10.51
C MET A 141 5.81 19.20 -9.01
N ILE A 142 5.16 18.10 -8.59
CA ILE A 142 4.97 17.78 -7.16
C ILE A 142 6.33 17.55 -6.47
N ASN A 143 7.21 16.75 -7.08
CA ASN A 143 8.57 16.51 -6.58
C ASN A 143 9.35 17.81 -6.40
N ALA A 144 9.35 18.66 -7.44
CA ALA A 144 10.03 19.95 -7.42
C ALA A 144 9.47 20.89 -6.33
N PHE A 145 8.15 20.93 -6.15
CA PHE A 145 7.52 21.72 -5.09
C PHE A 145 7.92 21.25 -3.69
N LEU A 146 7.91 19.93 -3.47
CA LEU A 146 8.26 19.31 -2.19
C LEU A 146 9.77 19.27 -1.93
N LYS A 147 10.59 19.57 -2.95
CA LYS A 147 12.05 19.47 -2.95
C LYS A 147 12.53 18.07 -2.60
N VAL A 148 11.90 17.08 -3.24
CA VAL A 148 12.28 15.66 -3.15
C VAL A 148 12.65 15.17 -4.55
N ASP A 149 13.63 14.27 -4.65
CA ASP A 149 14.02 13.70 -5.94
C ASP A 149 12.96 12.71 -6.45
N TYR A 150 12.38 11.92 -5.53
CA TYR A 150 11.35 10.92 -5.81
C TYR A 150 10.31 10.90 -4.71
N LEU A 151 9.05 11.21 -5.04
CA LEU A 151 7.93 11.09 -4.09
C LEU A 151 7.75 9.63 -3.69
N THR A 152 7.62 9.39 -2.39
CA THR A 152 7.35 8.04 -1.88
C THR A 152 5.85 7.75 -1.95
N LEU A 153 5.47 6.74 -2.74
CA LEU A 153 4.12 6.20 -2.80
C LEU A 153 4.02 4.98 -1.90
N ILE A 154 3.09 5.01 -0.95
CA ILE A 154 2.91 3.94 0.03
C ILE A 154 1.58 3.25 -0.28
N PHE A 155 1.63 2.00 -0.72
CA PHE A 155 0.46 1.16 -0.94
C PHE A 155 0.32 0.20 0.25
N ASP A 156 -0.60 0.47 1.16
CA ASP A 156 -0.94 -0.47 2.24
C ASP A 156 -2.01 -1.47 1.79
N GLU A 157 -1.91 -2.67 2.35
CA GLU A 157 -2.70 -3.85 1.94
C GLU A 157 -2.65 -4.11 0.41
N ALA A 158 -1.50 -3.82 -0.21
CA ALA A 158 -1.30 -3.85 -1.66
C ALA A 158 -1.62 -5.20 -2.32
N GLN A 159 -1.54 -6.32 -1.58
CA GLN A 159 -1.86 -7.65 -2.09
C GLN A 159 -3.31 -7.79 -2.57
N ILE A 160 -4.20 -6.87 -2.18
CA ILE A 160 -5.59 -6.86 -2.67
C ILE A 160 -5.65 -6.62 -4.17
N LEU A 161 -4.74 -5.80 -4.70
CA LEU A 161 -4.64 -5.51 -6.14
C LEU A 161 -4.21 -6.75 -6.94
N CYS A 162 -3.80 -7.84 -6.29
CA CYS A 162 -3.50 -9.11 -6.94
C CYS A 162 -4.74 -9.98 -7.21
N ARG A 163 -5.92 -9.59 -6.71
CA ARG A 163 -7.14 -10.42 -6.85
C ARG A 163 -7.66 -10.38 -8.29
N SER A 164 -8.10 -11.54 -8.79
CA SER A 164 -8.63 -11.70 -10.16
C SER A 164 -9.82 -10.79 -10.48
N GLN A 165 -10.58 -10.36 -9.47
CA GLN A 165 -11.69 -9.41 -9.64
C GLN A 165 -11.27 -8.04 -10.21
N TYR A 166 -9.97 -7.71 -10.19
CA TYR A 166 -9.43 -6.48 -10.75
C TYR A 166 -8.96 -6.62 -12.21
N GLY A 167 -9.22 -7.78 -12.83
CA GLY A 167 -8.87 -8.04 -14.22
C GLY A 167 -7.49 -8.65 -14.41
N GLU A 168 -7.10 -8.73 -15.67
CA GLU A 168 -5.88 -9.37 -16.16
C GLU A 168 -5.12 -8.39 -17.06
N TYR A 169 -3.81 -8.30 -16.90
CA TYR A 169 -2.98 -7.24 -17.49
C TYR A 169 -1.82 -7.82 -18.30
N GLN A 170 -1.37 -7.06 -19.28
CA GLN A 170 -0.17 -7.38 -20.05
C GLN A 170 1.11 -7.04 -19.28
N GLY A 171 2.21 -7.70 -19.66
CA GLY A 171 3.55 -7.37 -19.15
C GLY A 171 4.49 -8.55 -18.97
N SER A 172 3.97 -9.79 -19.02
CA SER A 172 4.84 -10.97 -18.97
C SER A 172 5.63 -11.14 -20.27
N SER A 173 6.94 -11.32 -20.14
CA SER A 173 7.80 -11.80 -21.24
C SER A 173 7.53 -13.28 -21.62
N ILE A 174 6.80 -14.00 -20.76
CA ILE A 174 6.29 -15.36 -21.04
C ILE A 174 4.93 -15.23 -21.73
N GLU A 175 4.82 -15.76 -22.94
CA GLU A 175 3.60 -15.80 -23.73
C GLU A 175 2.43 -16.43 -22.96
N GLY A 176 1.25 -15.82 -23.04
CA GLY A 176 0.02 -16.28 -22.39
C GLY A 176 -0.03 -16.09 -20.86
N LYS A 177 1.05 -15.66 -20.22
CA LYS A 177 1.04 -15.40 -18.77
C LYS A 177 0.48 -14.01 -18.48
N LYS A 178 -0.63 -14.00 -17.74
CA LYS A 178 -1.37 -12.80 -17.39
C LYS A 178 -0.87 -12.21 -16.07
N TRP A 179 -0.78 -10.90 -16.02
CA TRP A 179 -0.43 -10.16 -14.81
C TRP A 179 -1.68 -9.75 -14.05
N SER A 180 -1.54 -9.59 -12.74
CA SER A 180 -2.54 -8.93 -11.91
C SER A 180 -2.45 -7.41 -12.01
N LEU A 181 -3.46 -6.69 -11.51
CA LEU A 181 -3.46 -5.22 -11.49
C LEU A 181 -2.23 -4.67 -10.77
N LEU A 182 -1.81 -5.27 -9.64
CA LEU A 182 -0.59 -4.82 -8.95
C LEU A 182 0.64 -4.89 -9.85
N GLN A 183 0.82 -6.00 -10.58
CA GLN A 183 1.98 -6.19 -11.46
C GLN A 183 1.97 -5.19 -12.61
N GLY A 184 0.84 -5.05 -13.30
CA GLY A 184 0.69 -4.10 -14.40
C GLY A 184 0.91 -2.67 -13.94
N TYR A 185 0.33 -2.30 -12.79
CA TYR A 185 0.43 -0.94 -12.28
C TYR A 185 1.81 -0.59 -11.71
N ILE A 186 2.54 -1.54 -11.11
CA ILE A 186 3.93 -1.29 -10.71
C ILE A 186 4.80 -1.04 -11.95
N ALA A 187 4.65 -1.83 -13.01
CA ALA A 187 5.37 -1.56 -14.25
C ALA A 187 5.03 -0.18 -14.86
N HIS A 188 3.80 0.29 -14.70
CA HIS A 188 3.40 1.67 -15.02
C HIS A 188 4.09 2.70 -14.12
N LEU A 189 4.02 2.56 -12.80
CA LEU A 189 4.58 3.51 -11.83
C LEU A 189 6.09 3.68 -11.94
N THR A 190 6.80 2.64 -12.36
CA THR A 190 8.28 2.67 -12.47
C THR A 190 8.80 3.53 -13.62
N GLN A 191 7.90 3.96 -14.51
CA GLN A 191 8.16 4.97 -15.52
C GLN A 191 8.03 6.40 -14.96
N LEU A 192 7.42 6.55 -13.78
CA LEU A 192 7.25 7.82 -13.08
C LEU A 192 8.43 8.08 -12.11
N PRO A 193 8.68 9.35 -11.73
CA PRO A 193 9.72 9.70 -10.77
C PRO A 193 9.23 9.51 -9.33
N VAL A 194 8.98 8.25 -8.97
CA VAL A 194 8.46 7.84 -7.66
C VAL A 194 9.21 6.65 -7.09
N THR A 195 9.25 6.55 -5.76
CA THR A 195 9.69 5.35 -5.04
C THR A 195 8.45 4.64 -4.50
N CYS A 196 8.33 3.33 -4.70
CA CYS A 196 7.14 2.58 -4.27
C CYS A 196 7.42 1.76 -3.01
N LEU A 197 6.64 1.96 -1.95
CA LEU A 197 6.60 1.09 -0.78
C LEU A 197 5.31 0.27 -0.78
N LEU A 198 5.43 -1.04 -1.04
CA LEU A 198 4.31 -1.98 -1.05
C LEU A 198 4.26 -2.72 0.28
N ALA A 199 3.26 -2.40 1.11
CA ALA A 199 3.03 -3.10 2.35
C ALA A 199 1.85 -4.06 2.21
N GLY A 200 2.02 -5.27 2.73
CA GLY A 200 0.94 -6.24 2.63
C GLY A 200 1.28 -7.62 3.17
N THR A 201 0.26 -8.47 3.20
CA THR A 201 0.41 -9.81 3.77
C THR A 201 1.23 -10.70 2.83
N TYR A 202 2.27 -11.36 3.36
CA TYR A 202 3.23 -12.13 2.56
C TYR A 202 2.58 -13.29 1.77
N MET A 203 1.51 -13.90 2.31
CA MET A 203 0.68 -14.87 1.61
C MET A 203 -0.78 -14.44 1.72
N HIS A 204 -1.38 -14.11 0.58
CA HIS A 204 -2.82 -13.91 0.50
C HIS A 204 -3.50 -15.24 0.17
N MET A 205 -4.05 -15.91 1.19
CA MET A 205 -4.61 -17.26 1.05
C MET A 205 -5.71 -17.36 -0.01
N ALA A 206 -6.44 -16.27 -0.27
CA ALA A 206 -7.53 -16.28 -1.25
C ALA A 206 -7.08 -16.15 -2.72
N SER A 207 -5.83 -15.77 -2.99
CA SER A 207 -5.28 -15.73 -4.36
C SER A 207 -4.12 -16.69 -4.57
N GLY A 208 -3.50 -17.22 -3.49
CA GLY A 208 -2.31 -18.06 -3.57
C GLY A 208 -1.05 -17.33 -4.05
N ILE A 209 -1.16 -16.02 -4.32
CA ILE A 209 -0.07 -15.17 -4.81
C ILE A 209 0.56 -14.46 -3.61
N SER A 210 1.89 -14.54 -3.50
CA SER A 210 2.66 -13.79 -2.52
C SER A 210 2.88 -12.36 -3.02
N LEU A 211 2.76 -11.37 -2.12
CA LEU A 211 3.06 -9.96 -2.43
C LEU A 211 4.48 -9.81 -3.03
N VAL A 212 5.41 -10.63 -2.56
CA VAL A 212 6.79 -10.65 -3.04
C VAL A 212 6.85 -11.12 -4.50
N THR A 213 6.05 -12.13 -4.86
CA THR A 213 6.00 -12.65 -6.24
C THR A 213 5.23 -11.74 -7.20
N SER A 214 4.38 -10.84 -6.68
CA SER A 214 3.55 -9.93 -7.46
C SER A 214 4.21 -8.60 -7.82
N VAL A 215 5.46 -8.33 -7.41
CA VAL A 215 6.22 -7.19 -7.97
C VAL A 215 6.78 -7.52 -9.35
N GLY A 216 6.75 -8.80 -9.73
CA GLY A 216 7.23 -9.25 -11.03
C GLY A 216 8.75 -9.32 -11.11
N LYS A 217 9.26 -9.78 -12.25
CA LYS A 217 10.68 -9.79 -12.60
C LYS A 217 10.89 -8.83 -13.77
N ALA A 218 10.52 -7.57 -13.61
CA ALA A 218 10.83 -6.58 -14.64
C ALA A 218 12.36 -6.40 -14.66
N PRO A 219 13.04 -6.60 -15.81
CA PRO A 219 14.50 -6.76 -15.87
C PRO A 219 15.30 -5.50 -15.48
N TYR A 220 14.64 -4.36 -15.34
CA TYR A 220 15.26 -3.07 -15.00
C TYR A 220 14.82 -2.53 -13.63
N LEU A 221 14.20 -3.38 -12.81
CA LEU A 221 13.64 -3.00 -11.52
C LEU A 221 14.22 -3.85 -10.41
N ASP A 222 14.92 -3.18 -9.50
CA ASP A 222 15.37 -3.79 -8.27
C ASP A 222 14.23 -3.73 -7.24
N ALA A 223 13.92 -4.90 -6.68
CA ALA A 223 12.89 -5.06 -5.67
C ALA A 223 13.53 -5.42 -4.33
N HIS A 224 13.37 -4.55 -3.34
CA HIS A 224 13.98 -4.69 -2.02
C HIS A 224 12.97 -5.28 -1.04
N ILE A 225 13.15 -6.55 -0.70
CA ILE A 225 12.16 -7.30 0.09
C ILE A 225 12.53 -7.28 1.57
N ILE A 226 11.65 -6.69 2.37
CA ILE A 226 11.75 -6.64 3.84
C ILE A 226 10.66 -7.53 4.42
N LEU A 227 11.07 -8.62 5.07
CA LEU A 227 10.17 -9.58 5.69
C LEU A 227 9.90 -9.23 7.16
N LYS A 228 8.63 -9.02 7.50
CA LYS A 228 8.14 -8.83 8.87
C LYS A 228 7.27 -10.02 9.28
N LEU A 229 7.93 -11.09 9.74
CA LEU A 229 7.29 -12.34 10.13
C LEU A 229 7.37 -12.58 11.65
N PRO A 230 6.86 -11.69 12.52
CA PRO A 230 6.82 -11.95 13.96
C PRO A 230 5.72 -12.98 14.25
N PHE A 231 6.00 -14.26 14.04
CA PHE A 231 5.13 -15.31 14.56
C PHE A 231 5.33 -15.39 16.07
N LEU A 232 4.24 -15.31 16.83
CA LEU A 232 4.26 -15.43 18.28
C LEU A 232 4.45 -16.91 18.65
N SER A 233 5.45 -17.20 19.47
CA SER A 233 5.53 -18.44 20.22
C SER A 233 4.45 -18.47 21.31
N ARG A 234 4.22 -19.64 21.92
CA ARG A 234 3.35 -19.74 23.10
C ARG A 234 3.77 -18.75 24.20
N ASP A 235 5.07 -18.65 24.45
CA ASP A 235 5.58 -17.79 25.53
C ASP A 235 5.41 -16.30 25.19
N ASP A 236 5.50 -15.92 23.91
CA ASP A 236 5.17 -14.56 23.47
C ASP A 236 3.69 -14.24 23.70
N VAL A 237 2.79 -15.18 23.40
CA VAL A 237 1.36 -15.04 23.68
C VAL A 237 1.12 -14.86 25.18
N LEU A 238 1.68 -15.74 26.01
CA LEU A 238 1.50 -15.68 27.46
C LEU A 238 1.99 -14.34 28.04
N ARG A 239 3.15 -13.86 27.60
CA ARG A 239 3.66 -12.53 27.99
C ARG A 239 2.74 -11.39 27.58
N ASN A 240 2.16 -11.44 26.39
CA ASN A 240 1.21 -10.43 25.93
C ASN A 240 -0.10 -10.48 26.72
N LEU A 241 -0.61 -11.67 27.03
CA LEU A 241 -1.82 -11.84 27.85
C LEU A 241 -1.62 -11.22 29.24
N ASP A 242 -0.51 -11.53 29.90
CA ASP A 242 -0.19 -11.00 31.25
C ASP A 242 -0.04 -9.48 31.27
N ALA A 243 0.38 -8.88 30.14
CA ALA A 243 0.65 -7.44 30.05
C ALA A 243 -0.58 -6.61 29.65
N VAL A 244 -1.55 -7.20 28.95
CA VAL A 244 -2.64 -6.46 28.28
C VAL A 244 -4.02 -6.78 28.88
N ILE A 245 -4.21 -7.99 29.42
CA ILE A 245 -5.52 -8.47 29.88
C ILE A 245 -5.44 -8.74 31.39
N ASP A 246 -6.48 -8.32 32.12
CA ASP A 246 -6.65 -8.74 33.51
C ASP A 246 -7.03 -10.23 33.54
N LEU A 247 -6.13 -11.08 34.07
CA LEU A 247 -6.30 -12.51 34.15
C LEU A 247 -6.71 -12.98 35.56
N THR A 248 -7.16 -12.08 36.44
CA THR A 248 -7.44 -12.39 37.86
C THR A 248 -8.38 -13.59 38.07
N ASP A 249 -9.35 -13.79 37.19
CA ASP A 249 -10.32 -14.90 37.27
C ASP A 249 -10.06 -16.03 36.23
N VAL A 250 -8.93 -15.97 35.52
CA VAL A 250 -8.57 -16.97 34.50
C VAL A 250 -7.70 -18.06 35.12
N THR A 251 -8.12 -19.31 34.99
CA THR A 251 -7.31 -20.42 35.54
C THR A 251 -5.99 -20.57 34.78
N PRO A 252 -4.91 -21.05 35.45
CA PRO A 252 -3.64 -21.31 34.80
C PRO A 252 -3.74 -22.24 33.58
N GLU A 253 -4.66 -23.21 33.62
CA GLU A 253 -4.92 -24.17 32.53
C GLU A 253 -5.55 -23.49 31.31
N ILE A 254 -6.53 -22.60 31.53
CA ILE A 254 -7.14 -21.80 30.45
C ILE A 254 -6.10 -20.84 29.87
N ARG A 255 -5.32 -20.17 30.72
CA ARG A 255 -4.21 -19.31 30.28
C ARG A 255 -3.21 -20.08 29.42
N ASP A 256 -2.83 -21.28 29.83
CA ASP A 256 -1.91 -22.13 29.07
C ASP A 256 -2.49 -22.56 27.71
N TYR A 257 -3.76 -22.96 27.71
CA TYR A 257 -4.51 -23.30 26.52
C TYR A 257 -4.56 -22.12 25.53
N LEU A 258 -4.81 -20.90 26.00
CA LEU A 258 -4.76 -19.69 25.17
C LEU A 258 -3.37 -19.46 24.57
N GLY A 259 -2.30 -19.71 25.33
CA GLY A 259 -0.92 -19.70 24.83
C GLY A 259 -0.72 -20.62 23.62
N HIS A 260 -1.33 -21.81 23.63
CA HIS A 260 -1.26 -22.76 22.53
C HIS A 260 -2.17 -22.41 21.34
N VAL A 261 -3.37 -21.90 21.60
CA VAL A 261 -4.38 -21.59 20.57
C VAL A 261 -4.02 -20.31 19.80
N LEU A 262 -3.55 -19.27 20.50
CA LEU A 262 -3.33 -17.96 19.91
C LEU A 262 -1.94 -17.77 19.30
N ARG A 263 -1.05 -18.77 19.41
CA ARG A 263 0.29 -18.73 18.79
C ARG A 263 0.21 -18.56 17.28
N GLY A 264 1.32 -18.13 16.67
CA GLY A 264 1.40 -17.87 15.24
C GLY A 264 1.14 -16.41 14.92
N ARG A 265 0.08 -16.07 14.18
CA ARG A 265 -0.10 -14.69 13.70
C ARG A 265 -0.48 -13.76 14.86
N PRO A 266 0.19 -12.61 15.07
CA PRO A 266 -0.16 -11.69 16.16
C PRO A 266 -1.62 -11.24 16.16
N ARG A 267 -2.27 -11.20 14.99
CA ARG A 267 -3.70 -10.89 14.90
C ARG A 267 -4.60 -11.84 15.68
N ASN A 268 -4.18 -13.10 15.87
CA ASN A 268 -4.92 -14.07 16.67
C ASN A 268 -5.05 -13.58 18.12
N CYS A 269 -3.98 -12.99 18.68
CA CYS A 269 -4.02 -12.37 20.01
C CYS A 269 -4.81 -11.06 20.03
N ALA A 270 -4.71 -10.23 18.99
CA ALA A 270 -5.40 -8.94 18.96
C ALA A 270 -6.92 -9.03 18.72
N SER A 271 -7.42 -10.19 18.26
CA SER A 271 -8.85 -10.42 18.02
C SER A 271 -9.52 -11.18 19.17
N PHE A 272 -8.74 -11.62 20.15
CA PHE A 272 -9.18 -12.26 21.39
C PHE A 272 -9.39 -11.18 22.45
#